data_AF-A0A3M1FTU5-F1
#
_entry.id   AF-A0A3M1FTU5-F1
#
_cell.length_a   1.000
_cell.length_b   1.000
_cell.length_c   1.000
_cell.angle_alpha   90.00
_cell.angle_beta   90.00
_cell.angle_gamma   90.00
#
_symmetry.space_group_name_H-M   'P 1'
#
loop_
_entity.id
_entity.type
_entity.pdbx_description
1 polymer ?
#
loop_
_entity_poly.entity_id
_entity_poly.type
_entity_poly.pdbx_seq_one_letter_code
_entity_poly.pdbx_strand_id
1 'polypeptide(L)'
;MSSTYLLINLFAVSIPLGFSFHPRLKFWSQWRAWLPAILLPAAPFILWDVLFTELGVWGFNPDHLLGITLLGLPLEEWMFFVAIPYACLFTYHSLKVLLPPLLSARTAGKISLLVGLTLVFLGLFNLHRLYTGVTFLSTGIFLLLFLWRSKLRFWEYFYPTYLIIYA
;
A
#
# COMPACT_ATOMS: atom_id res chain seq x y z
N MET A 1 -10.68 -2.17 27.02
CA MET A 1 -9.74 -2.02 25.89
C MET A 1 -10.37 -2.68 24.69
N SER A 2 -10.69 -1.90 23.64
CA SER A 2 -11.21 -2.46 22.40
C SER A 2 -10.06 -2.53 21.42
N SER A 3 -9.49 -3.71 21.17
CA SER A 3 -8.39 -3.89 20.21
C SER A 3 -8.88 -3.80 18.76
N THR A 4 -9.58 -2.71 18.44
CA THR A 4 -10.20 -2.47 17.14
C THR A 4 -9.14 -2.46 16.04
N TYR A 5 -7.94 -1.95 16.31
CA TYR A 5 -6.88 -1.93 15.31
C TYR A 5 -6.43 -3.36 14.94
N LEU A 6 -6.24 -4.21 15.94
CA LEU A 6 -5.95 -5.63 15.71
C LEU A 6 -7.05 -6.30 14.90
N LEU A 7 -8.32 -6.06 15.25
CA LEU A 7 -9.46 -6.62 14.53
C LEU A 7 -9.48 -6.18 13.06
N ILE A 8 -9.18 -4.91 12.77
CA ILE A 8 -9.08 -4.40 11.39
C ILE A 8 -8.02 -5.20 10.61
N ASN A 9 -6.82 -5.39 11.18
CA ASN A 9 -5.76 -6.17 10.54
C ASN A 9 -6.17 -7.63 10.28
N LEU A 10 -6.81 -8.26 11.27
CA LEU A 10 -7.26 -9.65 11.16
C LEU A 10 -8.37 -9.80 10.11
N PHE A 11 -9.36 -8.91 10.09
CA PHE A 11 -10.42 -8.95 9.10
C PHE A 11 -9.89 -8.66 7.70
N ALA A 12 -9.01 -7.67 7.54
CA ALA A 12 -8.40 -7.33 6.27
C ALA A 12 -7.63 -8.50 5.65
N VAL A 13 -6.91 -9.29 6.45
CA VAL A 13 -6.14 -10.45 5.95
C VAL A 13 -6.96 -11.73 5.84
N SER A 14 -8.06 -11.86 6.61
CA SER A 14 -8.82 -13.12 6.71
C SER A 14 -9.34 -13.65 5.37
N ILE A 15 -10.00 -12.80 4.57
CA ILE A 15 -10.54 -13.17 3.26
C ILE A 15 -9.40 -13.46 2.26
N PRO A 16 -8.41 -12.56 2.06
CA PRO A 16 -7.24 -12.85 1.23
C PRO A 16 -6.56 -14.16 1.59
N LEU A 17 -6.33 -14.43 2.88
CA LEU A 17 -5.63 -15.62 3.33
C LEU A 17 -6.47 -16.88 3.11
N GLY A 18 -7.77 -16.84 3.43
CA GLY A 18 -8.67 -17.97 3.20
C GLY A 18 -8.80 -18.34 1.72
N PHE A 19 -8.97 -17.34 0.85
CA PHE A 19 -9.08 -17.56 -0.59
C PHE A 19 -7.74 -17.75 -1.30
N SER A 20 -6.61 -17.56 -0.61
CA SER A 20 -5.30 -17.80 -1.19
C SER A 20 -5.10 -19.24 -1.64
N PHE A 21 -5.78 -20.18 -0.99
CA PHE A 21 -5.75 -21.62 -1.30
C PHE A 21 -6.79 -22.03 -2.35
N HIS A 22 -7.64 -21.11 -2.82
CA HIS A 22 -8.69 -21.42 -3.76
C HIS A 22 -8.09 -21.92 -5.10
N PRO A 23 -8.54 -23.08 -5.66
CA PRO A 23 -7.91 -23.71 -6.82
C PRO A 23 -7.85 -22.85 -8.09
N ARG A 24 -8.76 -21.87 -8.23
CA ARG A 24 -8.72 -20.91 -9.35
C ARG A 24 -7.66 -19.82 -9.16
N LEU A 25 -7.42 -19.39 -7.93
CA LEU A 25 -6.52 -18.26 -7.62
C LEU A 25 -5.09 -18.73 -7.40
N LYS A 26 -4.91 -19.83 -6.63
CA LYS A 26 -3.59 -20.39 -6.29
C LYS A 26 -2.58 -19.34 -5.81
N PHE A 27 -3.05 -18.33 -5.08
CA PHE A 27 -2.23 -17.22 -4.58
C PHE A 27 -1.03 -17.77 -3.78
N TRP A 28 -1.26 -18.79 -2.94
CA TRP A 28 -0.22 -19.46 -2.15
C TRP A 28 1.05 -19.85 -2.94
N SER A 29 0.92 -20.19 -4.23
CA SER A 29 2.06 -20.59 -5.07
C SER A 29 3.09 -19.47 -5.32
N GLN A 30 2.70 -18.20 -5.18
CA GLN A 30 3.56 -17.04 -5.44
C GLN A 30 4.07 -16.36 -4.16
N TRP A 31 3.81 -16.91 -2.98
CA TRP A 31 4.25 -16.31 -1.71
C TRP A 31 5.75 -16.06 -1.63
N ARG A 32 6.58 -16.90 -2.28
CA ARG A 32 8.04 -16.67 -2.36
C ARG A 32 8.40 -15.35 -3.04
N ALA A 33 7.61 -14.88 -4.00
CA ALA A 33 7.81 -13.61 -4.68
C ALA A 33 7.15 -12.44 -3.92
N TRP A 34 6.03 -12.68 -3.25
CA TRP A 34 5.29 -11.60 -2.58
C TRP A 34 5.78 -11.27 -1.18
N LEU A 35 6.28 -12.24 -0.41
CA LEU A 35 6.89 -11.96 0.88
C LEU A 35 7.98 -10.88 0.79
N PRO A 36 8.98 -10.98 -0.11
CA PRO A 36 9.95 -9.88 -0.28
C PRO A 36 9.29 -8.61 -0.83
N ALA A 37 8.26 -8.71 -1.67
CA ALA A 37 7.54 -7.53 -2.19
C ALA A 37 6.75 -6.78 -1.10
N ILE A 38 6.41 -7.43 0.02
CA ILE A 38 5.76 -6.82 1.19
C ILE A 38 6.82 -6.31 2.16
N LEU A 39 7.81 -7.14 2.51
CA LEU A 39 8.77 -6.83 3.57
C LEU A 39 9.81 -5.79 3.17
N LEU A 40 10.25 -5.76 1.91
CA LEU A 40 11.22 -4.77 1.43
C LEU A 40 10.68 -3.32 1.52
N PRO A 41 9.46 -3.01 1.02
CA PRO A 41 8.92 -1.66 1.21
C PRO A 41 8.49 -1.39 2.66
N ALA A 42 8.13 -2.41 3.46
CA ALA A 42 7.78 -2.18 4.86
C ALA A 42 8.90 -1.47 5.64
N ALA A 43 10.17 -1.80 5.41
CA ALA A 43 11.28 -1.19 6.14
C ALA A 43 11.35 0.36 6.06
N PRO A 44 11.40 1.00 4.86
CA PRO A 44 11.40 2.45 4.77
C PRO A 44 10.10 3.10 5.27
N PHE A 45 8.94 2.44 5.15
CA PHE A 45 7.68 2.99 5.66
C PHE A 45 7.56 2.88 7.18
N ILE A 46 8.05 1.81 7.80
CA ILE A 46 8.14 1.70 9.26
C ILE A 46 9.08 2.78 9.80
N LEU A 47 10.25 2.96 9.17
CA LEU A 47 11.17 4.02 9.58
C LEU A 47 10.52 5.41 9.46
N TRP A 48 9.78 5.64 8.38
CA TRP A 48 9.00 6.85 8.19
C TRP A 48 7.99 7.05 9.33
N ASP A 49 7.21 6.02 9.67
CA ASP A 49 6.21 6.09 10.73
C ASP A 49 6.83 6.36 12.09
N VAL A 50 7.94 5.71 12.43
CA VAL A 50 8.71 5.98 13.66
C VAL A 50 9.10 7.47 13.69
N LEU A 51 9.71 7.99 12.63
CA LEU A 51 10.15 9.38 12.57
C LEU A 51 8.98 10.37 12.67
N PHE A 52 7.88 10.12 11.96
CA PHE A 52 6.74 11.04 11.92
C PHE A 52 5.90 11.02 13.19
N THR A 53 5.87 9.90 13.90
CA THR A 53 5.24 9.79 15.22
C THR A 53 6.10 10.44 16.30
N GLU A 54 7.42 10.27 16.26
CA GLU A 54 8.36 10.98 17.15
C GLU A 54 8.31 12.51 16.96
N LEU A 55 8.15 12.98 15.72
CA LEU A 55 7.98 14.40 15.40
C LEU A 55 6.59 14.95 15.77
N GLY A 56 5.67 14.11 16.26
CA GLY A 56 4.31 14.52 16.63
C GLY A 56 3.44 14.94 15.44
N VAL A 57 3.79 14.52 14.22
CA VAL A 57 2.98 14.82 13.01
C VAL A 57 1.65 14.06 13.07
N TRP A 58 1.67 12.84 13.62
CA TRP A 58 0.51 12.00 13.88
C TRP A 58 0.84 10.98 14.98
N GLY A 59 -0.16 10.23 15.45
CA GLY A 59 0.02 9.24 16.50
C GLY A 59 -1.18 8.31 16.64
N PHE A 60 -1.13 7.43 17.64
CA PHE A 60 -2.12 6.38 17.85
C PHE A 60 -2.97 6.63 19.09
N ASN A 61 -4.26 6.31 19.01
CA ASN A 61 -5.15 6.38 20.16
C ASN A 61 -4.99 5.11 21.02
N PRO A 62 -4.50 5.22 22.28
CA PRO A 62 -4.25 4.07 23.15
C PRO A 62 -5.50 3.25 23.48
N ASP A 63 -6.70 3.83 23.41
CA ASP A 63 -7.96 3.14 23.71
C ASP A 63 -8.27 2.00 22.72
N HIS A 64 -7.65 2.06 21.54
CA HIS A 64 -7.86 1.12 20.44
C HIS A 64 -6.73 0.09 20.25
N LEU A 65 -5.73 0.10 21.13
CA LEU A 65 -4.51 -0.70 21.04
C LEU A 65 -4.45 -1.76 22.14
N LEU A 66 -3.61 -2.77 21.92
CA LEU A 66 -3.21 -3.77 22.88
C LEU A 66 -2.27 -3.22 23.96
N GLY A 67 -1.65 -2.06 23.72
CA GLY A 67 -0.67 -1.46 24.61
C GLY A 67 0.76 -1.99 24.46
N ILE A 68 1.01 -2.86 23.47
CA ILE A 68 2.36 -3.34 23.13
C ILE A 68 2.97 -2.40 22.09
N THR A 69 4.16 -1.87 22.37
CA THR A 69 4.88 -0.98 21.46
C THR A 69 6.28 -1.47 21.15
N LEU A 70 6.73 -1.22 19.91
CA LEU A 70 8.08 -1.50 19.42
C LEU A 70 8.56 -0.30 18.61
N LEU A 71 9.72 0.26 18.99
CA LEU A 71 10.27 1.49 18.41
C LEU A 71 9.26 2.65 18.36
N GLY A 72 8.45 2.81 19.41
CA GLY A 72 7.44 3.87 19.49
C GLY A 72 6.15 3.61 18.73
N LEU A 73 6.09 2.57 17.88
CA LEU A 73 4.88 2.17 17.14
C LEU A 73 4.15 1.01 17.84
N PRO A 74 2.81 0.96 17.80
CA PRO A 74 2.07 -0.18 18.33
C PRO A 74 2.30 -1.43 17.48
N LEU A 75 2.26 -2.61 18.10
CA LEU A 75 2.43 -3.89 17.41
C LEU A 75 1.47 -4.04 16.23
N GLU A 76 0.27 -3.49 16.34
CA GLU A 76 -0.75 -3.48 15.31
C GLU A 76 -0.31 -2.71 14.05
N GLU A 77 0.51 -1.67 14.17
CA GLU A 77 1.08 -0.95 13.03
C GLU A 77 2.08 -1.83 12.27
N TRP A 78 2.92 -2.56 13.01
CA TRP A 78 3.83 -3.54 12.41
C TRP A 78 3.07 -4.63 11.65
N MET A 79 1.93 -5.08 12.19
CA MET A 79 1.04 -6.02 11.52
C MET A 79 0.37 -5.41 10.28
N PHE A 80 0.00 -4.13 10.34
CA PHE A 80 -0.62 -3.39 9.24
C PHE A 80 0.29 -3.37 8.00
N PHE A 81 1.60 -3.14 8.19
CA PHE A 81 2.61 -3.20 7.12
C PHE A 81 2.77 -4.56 6.44
N VAL A 82 2.15 -5.62 6.97
CA VAL A 82 2.10 -6.94 6.34
C VAL A 82 0.70 -7.27 5.84
N ALA A 83 -0.32 -7.08 6.69
CA ALA A 83 -1.70 -7.47 6.44
C ALA A 83 -2.29 -6.71 5.24
N ILE A 84 -2.12 -5.39 5.19
CA ILE A 84 -2.71 -4.56 4.12
C ILE A 84 -2.00 -4.78 2.79
N PRO A 85 -0.66 -4.75 2.68
CA PRO A 85 0.01 -5.08 1.42
C PRO A 85 -0.33 -6.49 0.91
N TYR A 86 -0.48 -7.47 1.81
CA TYR A 86 -0.93 -8.81 1.43
C TYR A 86 -2.33 -8.78 0.80
N ALA A 87 -3.29 -8.09 1.44
CA ALA A 87 -4.65 -7.93 0.92
C ALA A 87 -4.65 -7.22 -0.43
N CYS A 88 -3.87 -6.14 -0.59
CA CYS A 88 -3.74 -5.41 -1.85
C CYS A 88 -3.18 -6.28 -2.99
N LEU A 89 -2.12 -7.06 -2.73
CA LEU A 89 -1.55 -7.98 -3.70
C LEU A 89 -2.53 -9.10 -4.07
N PHE A 90 -3.28 -9.62 -3.09
CA PHE A 90 -4.34 -10.60 -3.32
C PHE A 90 -5.44 -10.06 -4.23
N THR A 91 -5.91 -8.84 -3.99
CA THR A 91 -6.91 -8.19 -4.84
C THR A 91 -6.37 -8.00 -6.27
N TYR A 92 -5.15 -7.50 -6.42
CA TYR A 92 -4.50 -7.34 -7.72
C TYR A 92 -4.43 -8.67 -8.50
N HIS A 93 -3.95 -9.73 -7.84
CA HIS A 93 -3.85 -11.06 -8.44
C HIS A 93 -5.22 -11.62 -8.81
N SER A 94 -6.20 -11.45 -7.94
CA SER A 94 -7.57 -11.94 -8.16
C SER A 94 -8.21 -11.28 -9.37
N LEU A 95 -8.10 -9.95 -9.51
CA LEU A 95 -8.62 -9.25 -10.69
C LEU A 95 -7.93 -9.73 -11.96
N LYS A 96 -6.61 -9.92 -11.93
CA LYS A 96 -5.85 -10.41 -13.08
C LYS A 96 -6.21 -11.84 -13.50
N VAL A 97 -6.61 -12.69 -12.56
CA VAL A 97 -7.02 -14.08 -12.83
C VAL A 97 -8.48 -14.15 -13.28
N LEU A 98 -9.35 -13.33 -12.69
CA LEU A 98 -10.81 -13.47 -12.84
C LEU A 98 -11.39 -12.60 -13.94
N LEU A 99 -10.75 -11.47 -14.28
CA LEU A 99 -11.29 -10.48 -15.20
C LEU A 99 -10.30 -10.17 -16.34
N PRO A 100 -10.80 -9.86 -17.56
CA PRO A 100 -9.98 -9.24 -18.59
C PRO A 100 -9.53 -7.83 -18.16
N PRO A 101 -8.47 -7.27 -18.77
CA PRO A 101 -8.00 -5.95 -18.43
C PRO A 101 -9.08 -4.90 -18.67
N LEU A 102 -9.41 -4.13 -17.63
CA LEU A 102 -10.46 -3.09 -17.66
C LEU A 102 -9.95 -1.74 -18.18
N LEU A 103 -8.62 -1.56 -18.20
CA LEU A 103 -7.98 -0.33 -18.65
C LEU A 103 -6.78 -0.67 -19.54
N SER A 104 -6.60 0.09 -20.62
CA SER A 104 -5.42 -0.11 -21.48
C SER A 104 -4.15 0.35 -20.76
N ALA A 105 -3.06 -0.40 -20.93
CA ALA A 105 -1.75 -0.05 -20.39
C ALA A 105 -1.28 1.36 -20.76
N ARG A 106 -1.58 1.80 -22.01
CA ARG A 106 -1.20 3.12 -22.50
C ARG A 106 -2.00 4.22 -21.79
N THR A 107 -3.30 4.03 -21.61
CA THR A 107 -4.16 4.99 -20.90
C THR A 107 -3.73 5.08 -19.43
N ALA A 108 -3.54 3.95 -18.77
CA ALA A 108 -3.05 3.89 -17.40
C ALA A 108 -1.68 4.57 -17.24
N GLY A 109 -0.75 4.35 -18.19
CA GLY A 109 0.55 5.05 -18.19
C GLY A 109 0.42 6.56 -18.33
N LYS A 110 -0.48 7.06 -19.19
CA LYS A 110 -0.77 8.51 -19.31
C LYS A 110 -1.37 9.09 -18.03
N ILE A 111 -2.30 8.36 -17.39
CA ILE A 111 -2.86 8.76 -16.09
C ILE A 111 -1.73 8.83 -15.05
N SER A 112 -0.84 7.85 -15.02
CA SER A 112 0.30 7.80 -14.09
C SER A 112 1.25 8.96 -14.29
N LEU A 113 1.55 9.32 -15.54
CA LEU A 113 2.37 10.47 -15.87
C LEU A 113 1.71 11.76 -15.38
N LEU A 114 0.42 11.95 -15.68
CA LEU A 114 -0.33 13.13 -15.26
C LEU A 114 -0.36 13.26 -13.74
N VAL A 115 -0.77 12.19 -13.03
CA VAL A 115 -0.83 12.15 -11.57
C VAL A 115 0.55 12.38 -10.96
N GLY A 116 1.59 11.73 -11.48
CA GLY A 116 2.97 11.90 -10.99
C GLY A 116 3.45 13.34 -11.11
N LEU A 117 3.26 13.98 -12.26
CA LEU A 117 3.61 15.38 -12.47
C LEU A 117 2.81 16.33 -11.57
N THR A 118 1.50 16.09 -11.42
CA THR A 118 0.65 16.88 -10.53
C THR A 118 1.09 16.76 -9.07
N LEU A 119 1.41 15.55 -8.59
CA LEU A 119 1.89 15.34 -7.22
C LEU A 119 3.24 16.02 -6.99
N VAL A 120 4.18 15.92 -7.92
CA VAL A 120 5.47 16.64 -7.80
C VAL A 120 5.24 18.15 -7.74
N PHE A 121 4.41 18.69 -8.63
CA PHE A 121 4.05 20.10 -8.62
C PHE A 121 3.42 20.52 -7.28
N LEU A 122 2.39 19.83 -6.81
CA LEU A 122 1.73 20.13 -5.53
C LEU A 122 2.68 20.00 -4.34
N GLY A 123 3.58 19.02 -4.37
CA GLY A 123 4.60 18.81 -3.34
C GLY A 123 5.58 19.99 -3.25
N LEU A 124 6.04 20.52 -4.40
CA LEU A 124 6.91 21.71 -4.44
C LEU A 124 6.22 22.98 -3.91
N PHE A 125 4.92 23.13 -4.15
CA PHE A 125 4.14 24.27 -3.61
C PHE A 125 3.83 24.13 -2.12
N ASN A 126 3.90 22.93 -1.56
CA ASN A 126 3.56 22.63 -0.17
C ASN A 126 4.78 22.21 0.68
N LEU A 127 5.98 22.65 0.32
CA LEU A 127 7.21 22.39 1.10
C LEU A 127 7.15 22.89 2.54
N HIS A 128 6.33 23.92 2.81
CA HIS A 128 6.08 24.43 4.15
C HIS A 128 5.31 23.45 5.06
N ARG A 129 4.60 22.46 4.49
CA ARG A 129 3.89 21.41 5.22
C ARG A 129 4.67 20.11 5.09
N LEU A 130 5.43 19.76 6.12
CA LEU A 130 6.34 18.61 6.11
C LEU A 130 5.67 17.33 5.56
N TYR A 131 4.53 16.95 6.14
CA TYR A 131 3.82 15.73 5.72
C TYR A 131 3.35 15.79 4.26
N THR A 132 2.62 16.84 3.89
CA THR A 132 2.05 16.97 2.54
C THR A 132 3.14 17.08 1.47
N GLY A 133 4.13 17.96 1.70
CA GLY A 133 5.22 18.20 0.77
C GLY A 133 6.02 16.93 0.49
N VAL A 134 6.48 16.25 1.54
CA VAL A 134 7.32 15.05 1.38
C VAL A 134 6.52 13.87 0.84
N THR A 135 5.27 13.66 1.26
CA THR A 135 4.42 12.58 0.74
C THR A 135 4.13 12.76 -0.75
N PHE A 136 3.76 13.97 -1.19
CA PHE A 136 3.48 14.24 -2.60
C PHE A 136 4.74 14.17 -3.47
N LEU A 137 5.87 14.69 -2.99
CA LEU A 137 7.13 14.59 -3.72
C LEU A 137 7.60 13.14 -3.85
N SER A 138 7.68 12.40 -2.74
CA SER A 138 8.14 11.00 -2.75
C SER A 138 7.24 10.12 -3.60
N THR A 139 5.91 10.23 -3.47
CA THR A 139 4.95 9.47 -4.27
C THR A 139 5.02 9.86 -5.75
N GLY A 140 5.05 11.15 -6.06
CA GLY A 140 5.11 11.65 -7.44
C GLY A 140 6.39 11.22 -8.15
N ILE A 141 7.55 11.39 -7.49
CA ILE A 141 8.85 10.96 -8.02
C ILE A 141 8.87 9.43 -8.19
N PHE A 142 8.44 8.68 -7.18
CA PHE A 142 8.38 7.22 -7.25
C PHE A 142 7.52 6.76 -8.43
N LEU A 143 6.33 7.34 -8.62
CA LEU A 143 5.44 6.99 -9.71
C LEU A 143 6.06 7.26 -11.09
N LEU A 144 6.76 8.38 -11.26
CA LEU A 144 7.45 8.72 -12.50
C LEU A 144 8.64 7.78 -12.79
N LEU A 145 9.45 7.48 -11.77
CA LEU A 145 10.56 6.53 -11.87
C LEU A 145 10.05 5.11 -12.18
N PHE A 146 8.97 4.70 -11.51
CA PHE A 146 8.36 3.40 -11.72
C PHE A 146 7.71 3.29 -13.10
N LEU A 147 7.07 4.34 -13.61
CA LEU A 147 6.55 4.39 -14.98
C LEU A 147 7.66 4.20 -16.01
N TRP A 148 8.84 4.77 -15.78
CA TRP A 148 10.00 4.59 -16.67
C TRP A 148 10.55 3.15 -16.68
N ARG A 149 10.45 2.41 -15.57
CA ARG A 149 10.98 1.03 -15.47
C ARG A 149 9.98 -0.09 -15.64
N SER A 150 8.70 0.17 -15.45
CA SER A 150 7.66 -0.86 -15.38
C SER A 150 7.23 -1.36 -16.77
N LYS A 151 6.75 -2.61 -16.82
CA LYS A 151 6.16 -3.20 -18.03
C LYS A 151 4.73 -2.68 -18.21
N LEU A 152 4.33 -2.43 -19.45
CA LEU A 152 2.99 -1.97 -19.83
C LEU A 152 1.86 -2.81 -19.19
N ARG A 153 2.02 -4.14 -19.12
CA ARG A 153 1.01 -5.05 -18.55
C ARG A 153 0.68 -4.86 -17.06
N PHE A 154 1.58 -4.26 -16.27
CA PHE A 154 1.28 -4.00 -14.85
C PHE A 154 0.12 -3.01 -14.71
N TRP A 155 0.13 -1.98 -15.55
CA TRP A 155 -0.75 -0.83 -15.51
C TRP A 155 -2.20 -1.15 -15.87
N GLU A 156 -2.44 -2.24 -16.59
CA GLU A 156 -3.79 -2.67 -17.00
C GLU A 156 -4.71 -2.97 -15.81
N TYR A 157 -4.13 -3.41 -14.69
CA TYR A 157 -4.86 -3.79 -13.48
C TYR A 157 -4.59 -2.83 -12.30
N PHE A 158 -3.57 -1.98 -12.36
CA PHE A 158 -3.18 -1.10 -11.26
C PHE A 158 -4.32 -0.17 -10.80
N TYR A 159 -4.84 0.66 -11.71
CA TYR A 159 -5.90 1.60 -11.36
C TYR A 159 -7.25 0.95 -11.01
N PRO A 160 -7.72 -0.09 -11.73
CA PRO A 160 -8.90 -0.83 -11.28
C PRO A 160 -8.74 -1.42 -9.88
N THR A 161 -7.57 -2.00 -9.58
CA THR A 161 -7.28 -2.52 -8.24
C THR A 161 -7.28 -1.41 -7.19
N TYR A 162 -6.61 -0.29 -7.49
CA TYR A 162 -6.58 0.88 -6.61
C TYR A 162 -7.99 1.38 -6.30
N LEU A 163 -8.82 1.59 -7.33
CA LEU A 163 -10.19 2.06 -7.14
C LEU A 163 -11.03 1.09 -6.31
N ILE A 164 -10.86 -0.23 -6.46
CA ILE A 164 -11.61 -1.21 -5.65
C ILE A 164 -11.16 -1.19 -4.17
N ILE A 165 -9.88 -0.96 -3.91
CA ILE A 165 -9.36 -0.91 -2.53
C ILE A 165 -9.80 0.38 -1.81
N TYR A 166 -9.99 1.48 -2.54
CA TYR A 166 -10.28 2.80 -1.98
C TYR A 166 -11.73 3.31 -2.23
N ALA A 167 -12.62 2.48 -2.80
CA ALA A 167 -14.04 2.79 -2.99
C ALA A 167 -14.88 2.36 -1.78
#